data_AF-A0A2E4PPG8-F1
#
_entry.id   AF-A0A2E4PPG8-F1
#
_cell.length_a   1.000
_cell.length_b   1.000
_cell.length_c   1.000
_cell.angle_alpha   90.00
_cell.angle_beta   90.00
_cell.angle_gamma   90.00
#
_symmetry.space_group_name_H-M   'P 1'
#
loop_
_entity.id
_entity.type
_entity.pdbx_description
1 polymer ?
#
loop_
_entity_poly.entity_id
_entity_poly.type
_entity_poly.pdbx_seq_one_letter_code
_entity_poly.pdbx_strand_id
1 'polypeptide(L)'
;MDKIVINESFKIDCMRFMCWLDRFSYYVGIVDPVYGINGNSHRKNRSRGKLTQGKNYHNDLWYQSKTSDEYFKELKRVTRHQIIFGANYFPSVTGNEFKTPRREEYDNFLKEHPTNWIIWDKVNGNTSFNDCELI
;
A
#
# COMPACT_ATOMS: atom_id res chain seq x y z
N MET A 1 7.71 26.53 23.74
CA MET A 1 7.12 25.57 22.79
C MET A 1 7.81 25.80 21.47
N ASP A 2 8.72 24.90 21.11
CA ASP A 2 9.40 24.97 19.81
C ASP A 2 8.36 24.89 18.69
N LYS A 3 8.54 25.69 17.63
CA LYS A 3 7.68 25.68 16.45
C LYS A 3 7.61 24.25 15.93
N ILE A 4 6.43 23.64 15.93
CA ILE A 4 6.17 22.45 15.13
C ILE A 4 6.34 22.89 13.68
N VAL A 5 7.44 22.48 13.05
CA VAL A 5 7.64 22.64 11.62
C VAL A 5 6.74 21.62 10.94
N ILE A 6 5.71 22.12 10.27
CA ILE A 6 4.76 21.33 9.48
C ILE A 6 5.23 21.35 8.02
N ASN A 7 5.16 20.19 7.36
CA ASN A 7 5.36 20.01 5.90
C ASN A 7 6.82 20.01 5.40
N GLU A 8 7.68 19.16 5.96
CA GLU A 8 8.99 18.88 5.35
C GLU A 8 8.93 17.68 4.40
N SER A 9 9.77 17.71 3.36
CA SER A 9 9.94 16.59 2.45
C SER A 9 11.43 16.32 2.26
N PHE A 10 11.81 15.04 2.28
CA PHE A 10 13.19 14.61 2.20
C PHE A 10 13.39 13.77 0.95
N LYS A 11 14.38 14.14 0.12
CA LYS A 11 14.83 13.32 -1.01
C LYS A 11 15.83 12.28 -0.50
N ILE A 12 15.31 11.25 0.16
CA ILE A 12 16.09 10.18 0.78
C ILE A 12 15.35 8.85 0.66
N ASP A 13 16.09 7.75 0.67
CA ASP A 13 15.51 6.41 0.84
C ASP A 13 14.83 6.29 2.21
N CYS A 14 13.61 5.73 2.23
CA CYS A 14 12.80 5.64 3.44
C CYS A 14 13.44 4.75 4.52
N MET A 15 14.14 3.67 4.14
CA MET A 15 14.82 2.83 5.13
C MET A 15 15.96 3.62 5.78
N ARG A 16 16.76 4.31 4.97
CA ARG A 16 17.85 5.17 5.47
C ARG A 16 17.34 6.27 6.40
N PHE A 17 16.20 6.88 6.06
CA PHE A 17 15.56 7.88 6.91
C PHE A 17 15.13 7.29 8.26
N MET A 18 14.45 6.14 8.25
CA MET A 18 13.97 5.50 9.47
C MET A 18 15.12 5.05 10.40
N CYS A 19 16.30 4.74 9.87
CA CYS A 19 17.48 4.40 10.69
C CYS A 19 17.89 5.50 11.68
N TRP A 20 17.57 6.77 11.41
CA TRP A 20 17.88 7.89 12.31
C TRP A 20 16.80 8.21 13.32
N LEU A 21 15.64 7.56 13.21
CA LEU A 21 14.50 7.80 14.08
C LEU A 21 14.54 6.85 15.27
N ASP A 22 14.14 7.35 16.44
CA ASP A 22 13.90 6.54 17.61
C ASP A 22 12.55 5.81 17.51
N ARG A 23 12.30 4.92 18.47
CA ARG A 23 11.00 4.26 18.60
C ARG A 23 9.91 5.32 18.81
N PHE A 24 8.83 5.21 18.04
CA PHE A 24 7.65 6.10 18.13
C PHE A 24 7.95 7.59 17.92
N SER A 25 8.95 7.93 17.09
CA SER A 25 9.18 9.31 16.64
C SER A 25 7.96 9.95 15.96
N TYR A 26 7.05 9.13 15.40
CA TYR A 26 5.81 9.60 14.79
C TYR A 26 4.57 8.97 15.44
N TYR A 27 3.50 9.75 15.56
CA TYR A 27 2.22 9.25 16.07
C TYR A 27 1.52 8.34 15.04
N VAL A 28 1.47 8.76 13.77
CA VAL A 28 0.90 7.98 12.66
C VAL A 28 1.90 7.90 11.50
N GLY A 29 2.10 6.71 10.96
CA GLY A 29 2.77 6.48 9.67
C GLY A 29 1.74 6.20 8.60
N ILE A 30 1.75 6.95 7.49
CA ILE A 30 0.87 6.75 6.34
C ILE A 30 1.75 6.39 5.16
N VAL A 31 1.57 5.20 4.59
CA VAL A 31 2.46 4.69 3.54
C VAL A 31 1.68 4.03 2.40
N ASP A 32 2.15 4.26 1.19
CA ASP A 32 1.74 3.54 -0.02
C ASP A 32 2.98 2.79 -0.58
N PRO A 33 3.26 1.58 -0.08
CA PRO A 33 4.48 0.85 -0.40
C PRO A 33 4.50 0.33 -1.84
N VAL A 34 5.68 -0.04 -2.33
CA VAL A 34 5.82 -0.60 -3.68
C VAL A 34 5.35 -2.05 -3.70
N TYR A 35 4.35 -2.36 -4.52
CA TYR A 35 3.72 -3.69 -4.56
C TYR A 35 4.53 -4.75 -5.34
N GLY A 36 5.57 -4.35 -6.08
CA GLY A 36 6.38 -5.27 -6.89
C GLY A 36 5.66 -5.78 -8.15
N ILE A 37 4.84 -4.93 -8.77
CA ILE A 37 4.07 -5.29 -9.96
C ILE A 37 4.98 -5.28 -11.20
N ASN A 38 5.18 -6.46 -11.81
CA ASN A 38 5.93 -6.57 -13.07
C ASN A 38 5.19 -5.89 -14.23
N GLY A 39 5.88 -5.01 -14.97
CA GLY A 39 5.35 -4.14 -16.04
C GLY A 39 4.62 -4.82 -17.22
N ASN A 40 4.70 -6.14 -17.38
CA ASN A 40 3.92 -6.87 -18.40
C ASN A 40 2.41 -6.87 -18.10
N SER A 41 2.01 -6.73 -16.83
CA SER A 41 0.61 -6.55 -16.44
C SER A 41 0.05 -5.23 -16.98
N HIS A 42 0.83 -4.14 -16.91
CA HIS A 42 0.41 -2.81 -17.34
C HIS A 42 0.57 -2.52 -18.84
N ARG A 43 1.53 -3.17 -19.53
CA ARG A 43 1.64 -3.09 -21.00
C ARG A 43 0.40 -3.62 -21.73
N LYS A 44 -0.32 -4.61 -21.16
CA LYS A 44 -1.61 -5.10 -21.67
C LYS A 44 -2.83 -4.29 -21.17
N ASN A 45 -2.65 -3.32 -20.28
CA ASN A 45 -3.73 -2.51 -19.70
C ASN A 45 -4.07 -1.27 -20.54
N ARG A 46 -3.26 -0.93 -21.54
CA ARG A 46 -3.52 0.19 -22.48
C ARG A 46 -4.81 0.03 -23.29
N SER A 47 -5.34 -1.19 -23.42
CA SER A 47 -6.51 -1.47 -24.26
C SER A 47 -7.77 -1.87 -23.47
N ARG A 48 -7.78 -1.76 -22.12
CA ARG A 48 -8.83 -2.39 -21.29
C ARG A 48 -9.69 -1.43 -20.45
N GLY A 49 -9.31 -0.15 -20.31
CA GLY A 49 -10.13 0.87 -19.66
C GLY A 49 -10.86 1.75 -20.67
N LYS A 50 -12.20 1.74 -20.68
CA LYS A 50 -13.02 2.67 -21.50
C LYS A 50 -13.23 4.05 -20.86
N LEU A 51 -12.74 4.28 -19.64
CA LEU A 51 -13.15 5.43 -18.81
C LEU A 51 -12.07 6.52 -18.63
N THR A 52 -10.79 6.23 -18.88
CA THR A 52 -9.72 7.24 -18.79
C THR A 52 -8.47 6.82 -19.57
N GLN A 53 -7.78 7.77 -20.21
CA GLN A 53 -6.51 7.50 -20.88
C GLN A 53 -5.41 7.30 -19.83
N GLY A 54 -4.80 6.12 -19.82
CA GLY A 54 -3.70 5.81 -18.91
C GLY A 54 -2.51 6.75 -19.13
N LYS A 55 -2.09 7.46 -18.08
CA LYS A 55 -0.85 8.25 -18.10
C LYS A 55 0.36 7.31 -18.26
N ASN A 56 1.25 7.63 -19.19
CA ASN A 56 2.55 6.95 -19.32
C ASN A 56 3.47 7.43 -18.19
N TYR A 57 3.42 6.76 -17.04
CA TYR A 57 4.47 6.92 -16.04
C TYR A 57 5.74 6.22 -16.57
N HIS A 58 6.90 6.86 -16.36
CA HIS A 58 8.21 6.36 -16.79
C HIS A 58 8.37 4.87 -16.47
N ASN A 59 8.91 4.10 -17.43
CA ASN A 59 8.99 2.64 -17.36
C ASN A 59 9.69 2.13 -16.08
N ASP A 60 10.57 2.94 -15.50
CA ASP A 60 11.40 2.60 -14.34
C ASP A 60 10.59 2.42 -13.05
N LEU A 61 9.45 3.12 -12.92
CA LEU A 61 8.55 2.94 -11.77
C LEU A 61 7.94 1.54 -11.71
N TRP A 62 7.87 0.85 -12.85
CA TRP A 62 7.22 -0.46 -13.01
C TRP A 62 8.16 -1.66 -12.85
N TYR A 63 9.44 -1.41 -12.54
CA TYR A 63 10.44 -2.45 -12.28
C TYR A 63 10.98 -2.38 -10.85
N GLN A 64 10.24 -1.74 -9.94
CA GLN A 64 10.62 -1.69 -8.55
C GLN A 64 10.31 -3.03 -7.87
N SER A 65 11.26 -3.53 -7.09
CA SER A 65 11.04 -4.69 -6.23
C SER A 65 9.97 -4.39 -5.20
N LYS A 66 9.17 -5.41 -4.86
CA LYS A 66 8.20 -5.34 -3.77
C LYS A 66 8.87 -4.87 -2.48
N THR A 67 8.22 -3.98 -1.73
CA THR A 67 8.67 -3.55 -0.41
C THR A 67 8.84 -4.76 0.51
N SER A 68 10.02 -4.88 1.13
CA SER A 68 10.39 -6.00 1.98
C SER A 68 9.75 -5.94 3.36
N ASP A 69 9.63 -7.09 4.03
CA ASP A 69 9.12 -7.18 5.40
C ASP A 69 9.90 -6.33 6.42
N GLU A 70 11.20 -6.13 6.20
CA GLU A 70 12.05 -5.29 7.05
C GLU A 70 11.58 -3.84 7.09
N TYR A 71 11.03 -3.33 5.99
CA TYR A 71 10.44 -1.99 5.94
C TYR A 71 9.27 -1.86 6.91
N PHE A 72 8.39 -2.86 6.97
CA PHE A 72 7.23 -2.81 7.84
C PHE A 72 7.61 -2.99 9.31
N LYS A 73 8.68 -3.73 9.61
CA LYS A 73 9.24 -3.79 10.98
C LYS A 73 9.74 -2.42 11.41
N GLU A 74 10.53 -1.75 10.57
CA GLU A 74 11.05 -0.41 10.87
C GLU A 74 9.93 0.62 10.96
N LEU A 75 8.95 0.57 10.07
CA LEU A 75 7.76 1.44 10.13
C LEU A 75 7.04 1.29 11.48
N LYS A 76 6.77 0.05 11.92
CA LYS A 76 6.15 -0.23 13.22
C LYS A 76 7.03 0.21 14.40
N ARG A 77 8.36 0.19 14.24
CA ARG A 77 9.29 0.70 15.27
C ARG A 77 9.16 2.21 15.40
N VAL A 78 9.16 2.96 14.31
CA VAL A 78 9.22 4.43 14.33
C VAL A 78 7.86 5.11 14.50
N THR A 79 6.74 4.39 14.32
CA THR A 79 5.37 4.95 14.39
C THR A 79 4.49 4.26 15.44
N ARG A 80 3.57 4.99 16.08
CA ARG A 80 2.61 4.39 17.04
C ARG A 80 1.42 3.71 16.35
N HIS A 81 0.88 4.33 15.31
CA HIS A 81 -0.21 3.82 14.50
C HIS A 81 0.18 3.83 13.02
N GLN A 82 -0.38 2.93 12.21
CA GLN A 82 -0.07 2.84 10.78
C GLN A 82 -1.35 2.83 9.94
N ILE A 83 -1.27 3.47 8.77
CA ILE A 83 -2.23 3.37 7.67
C ILE A 83 -1.41 2.91 6.47
N ILE A 84 -1.62 1.66 6.02
CA ILE A 84 -0.79 1.02 5.00
C ILE A 84 -1.67 0.68 3.80
N PHE A 85 -1.56 1.47 2.74
CA PHE A 85 -2.32 1.22 1.52
C PHE A 85 -1.87 -0.07 0.84
N GLY A 86 -2.83 -0.81 0.29
CA GLY A 86 -2.56 -2.06 -0.41
C GLY A 86 -2.04 -3.17 0.51
N ALA A 87 -2.46 -3.20 1.77
CA ALA A 87 -2.04 -4.20 2.75
C ALA A 87 -2.26 -5.65 2.26
N ASN A 88 -3.29 -5.89 1.43
CA ASN A 88 -3.55 -7.18 0.80
C ASN A 88 -2.41 -7.70 -0.10
N TYR A 89 -1.46 -6.85 -0.50
CA TYR A 89 -0.25 -7.30 -1.20
C TYR A 89 0.85 -7.76 -0.24
N PHE A 90 0.75 -7.54 1.08
CA PHE A 90 1.82 -7.78 2.04
C PHE A 90 1.34 -8.70 3.18
N PRO A 91 1.60 -10.01 3.10
CA PRO A 91 1.25 -10.96 4.16
C PRO A 91 1.89 -10.61 5.52
N SER A 92 3.04 -9.95 5.53
CA SER A 92 3.70 -9.44 6.74
C SER A 92 2.98 -8.27 7.41
N VAL A 93 2.09 -7.59 6.68
CA VAL A 93 1.20 -6.55 7.21
C VAL A 93 -0.08 -7.19 7.72
N THR A 94 -0.65 -8.11 6.96
CA THR A 94 -1.96 -8.69 7.23
C THR A 94 -1.94 -9.92 8.13
N GLY A 95 -0.78 -10.50 8.37
CA GLY A 95 -0.55 -11.71 9.17
C GLY A 95 -0.82 -13.03 8.44
N ASN A 96 -1.52 -13.00 7.30
CA ASN A 96 -1.86 -14.18 6.51
C ASN A 96 -1.83 -13.86 5.01
N GLU A 97 -1.53 -14.87 4.19
CA GLU A 97 -1.82 -14.83 2.76
C GLU A 97 -3.32 -15.07 2.52
N PHE A 98 -3.95 -14.20 1.74
CA PHE A 98 -5.33 -14.41 1.30
C PHE A 98 -5.56 -13.85 -0.10
N LYS A 99 -6.56 -14.39 -0.76
CA LYS A 99 -7.14 -13.82 -1.97
C LYS A 99 -7.89 -12.54 -1.57
N THR A 100 -7.62 -11.44 -2.25
CA THR A 100 -8.39 -10.21 -2.09
C THR A 100 -9.86 -10.49 -2.41
N PRO A 101 -10.81 -10.19 -1.50
CA PRO A 101 -12.22 -10.52 -1.74
C PRO A 101 -12.78 -9.71 -2.91
N ARG A 102 -13.68 -10.32 -3.66
CA ARG A 102 -14.61 -9.62 -4.57
C ARG A 102 -15.68 -8.91 -3.75
N ARG A 103 -16.40 -7.96 -4.35
CA ARG A 103 -17.42 -7.17 -3.66
C ARG A 103 -18.46 -8.03 -2.94
N GLU A 104 -18.95 -9.08 -3.58
CA GLU A 104 -19.90 -10.04 -2.99
C GLU A 104 -19.32 -10.87 -1.83
N GLU A 105 -18.00 -10.90 -1.69
CA GLU A 105 -17.27 -11.65 -0.66
C GLU A 105 -16.94 -10.78 0.58
N TYR A 106 -17.16 -9.45 0.55
CA TYR A 106 -16.72 -8.52 1.61
C TYR A 106 -17.29 -8.85 2.99
N ASP A 107 -18.60 -9.10 3.10
CA ASP A 107 -19.22 -9.34 4.41
C ASP A 107 -18.70 -10.62 5.07
N ASN A 108 -18.45 -11.66 4.27
CA ASN A 108 -17.88 -12.92 4.77
C ASN A 108 -16.41 -12.73 5.13
N PHE A 109 -15.65 -12.02 4.29
CA PHE A 109 -14.26 -11.70 4.56
C PHE A 109 -14.09 -10.92 5.88
N LEU A 110 -14.91 -9.90 6.13
CA LEU A 110 -14.86 -9.13 7.37
C LEU A 110 -15.27 -9.94 8.61
N LYS A 111 -16.17 -10.92 8.47
CA LYS A 111 -16.53 -11.84 9.56
C LYS A 111 -15.39 -12.80 9.90
N GLU A 112 -14.68 -13.31 8.89
CA GLU A 112 -13.55 -14.23 9.05
C GLU A 112 -12.27 -13.51 9.49
N HIS A 113 -12.15 -12.22 9.16
CA HIS A 113 -11.02 -11.36 9.50
C HIS A 113 -11.48 -10.10 10.28
N PRO A 114 -11.96 -10.26 11.52
CA PRO A 114 -12.42 -9.14 12.35
C PRO A 114 -11.21 -8.34 12.84
N THR A 115 -10.73 -7.43 12.00
CA THR A 115 -9.55 -6.60 12.24
C THR A 115 -9.81 -5.16 11.84
N ASN A 116 -8.92 -4.24 12.23
CA ASN A 116 -9.02 -2.79 11.99
C ASN A 116 -8.79 -2.38 10.52
N TRP A 117 -9.25 -3.17 9.54
CA TRP A 117 -9.07 -2.86 8.12
C TRP A 117 -10.13 -1.88 7.63
N ILE A 118 -9.69 -0.95 6.78
CA ILE A 118 -10.58 -0.23 5.88
C ILE A 118 -10.55 -0.94 4.53
N ILE A 119 -11.73 -1.28 4.00
CA ILE A 119 -11.87 -1.78 2.62
C ILE A 119 -12.11 -0.58 1.71
N TRP A 120 -11.13 -0.28 0.84
CA TRP A 120 -11.33 0.67 -0.24
C TRP A 120 -11.83 -0.04 -1.50
N ASP A 121 -13.14 -0.02 -1.72
CA ASP A 121 -13.78 -0.50 -2.94
C ASP A 121 -13.51 0.45 -4.11
N LYS A 122 -12.83 -0.06 -5.14
CA LYS A 122 -12.42 0.68 -6.35
C LYS A 122 -13.49 0.69 -7.44
N VAL A 123 -14.56 -0.07 -7.27
CA VAL A 123 -15.69 -0.17 -8.21
C VAL A 123 -15.22 -0.57 -9.62
N ASN A 124 -14.28 -1.51 -9.70
CA ASN A 124 -13.61 -1.91 -10.94
C ASN A 124 -14.48 -2.74 -11.90
N GLY A 125 -15.68 -3.16 -11.50
CA GLY A 125 -16.64 -3.88 -12.34
C GLY A 125 -16.09 -5.19 -12.91
N ASN A 126 -16.42 -5.52 -14.16
CA ASN A 126 -15.99 -6.76 -14.83
C ASN A 126 -14.57 -6.66 -15.41
N THR A 127 -13.60 -6.18 -14.63
CA THR A 127 -12.19 -6.17 -15.05
C THR A 127 -11.38 -7.22 -14.31
N SER A 128 -10.18 -7.50 -14.82
CA SER A 128 -9.24 -8.42 -14.16
C SER A 128 -8.46 -7.78 -13.02
N PHE A 129 -8.77 -6.54 -12.63
CA PHE A 129 -8.14 -5.86 -11.51
C PHE A 129 -8.75 -6.29 -10.18
N ASN A 130 -8.02 -6.06 -9.09
CA ASN A 130 -8.55 -6.22 -7.73
C ASN A 130 -9.67 -5.19 -7.50
N ASP A 131 -10.79 -5.63 -6.94
CA ASP A 131 -11.94 -4.75 -6.69
C ASP A 131 -11.74 -3.85 -5.47
N CYS A 132 -10.86 -4.23 -4.54
CA CYS A 132 -10.50 -3.38 -3.41
C CYS A 132 -9.02 -3.40 -3.05
N GLU A 133 -8.64 -2.46 -2.20
CA GLU A 133 -7.45 -2.50 -1.36
C GLU A 133 -7.83 -2.55 0.11
N LEU A 134 -7.02 -3.27 0.88
CA LEU A 134 -7.07 -3.19 2.34
C LEU A 134 -6.10 -2.11 2.81
N ILE A 135 -6.54 -1.34 3.80
CA ILE A 135 -5.78 -0.27 4.45
C ILE A 135 -5.76 -0.50 5.95
#